data_AF-A0A392RSM5-F1
#
_entry.id   AF-A0A392RSM5-F1
#
_cell.length_a   1.000
_cell.length_b   1.000
_cell.length_c   1.000
_cell.angle_alpha   90.00
_cell.angle_beta   90.00
_cell.angle_gamma   90.00
#
_symmetry.space_group_name_H-M   'P 1'
#
loop_
_entity.id
_entity.type
_entity.pdbx_description
1 polymer ?
#
loop_
_entity_poly.entity_id
_entity_poly.type
_entity_poly.pdbx_seq_one_letter_code
_entity_poly.pdbx_strand_id
1 'polypeptide(L)' 'MRINAKIQTANRAINNVSLELDQLADQVSAIEKSISNGVKVPEVQIITLIEMLMRQAIKLESISAEGDAAAQ' A
#
# COMPACT_ATOMS: atom_id res chain seq x y z
N MET A 1 -30.36 2.23 -1.50
CA MET A 1 -29.59 1.08 -2.04
C MET A 1 -28.31 1.48 -2.78
N ARG A 2 -28.32 2.52 -3.64
CA ARG A 2 -27.14 2.93 -4.46
C ARG A 2 -25.93 3.45 -3.65
N ILE A 3 -26.14 4.11 -2.51
CA ILE A 3 -25.07 4.61 -1.64
C ILE A 3 -24.29 3.46 -1.00
N ASN A 4 -24.98 2.45 -0.44
CA ASN A 4 -24.33 1.27 0.12
C ASN A 4 -23.46 0.52 -0.88
N ALA A 5 -23.87 0.47 -2.15
CA ALA A 5 -23.06 -0.15 -3.20
C ALA A 5 -21.76 0.63 -3.49
N LYS A 6 -21.80 1.97 -3.45
CA LYS A 6 -20.58 2.80 -3.60
C LYS A 6 -19.63 2.60 -2.43
N ILE A 7 -20.13 2.62 -1.20
CA ILE A 7 -19.34 2.39 0.02
C ILE A 7 -18.66 1.03 -0.02
N GLN A 8 -19.40 -0.04 -0.36
CA GLN A 8 -18.80 -1.38 -0.47
C GLN A 8 -17.72 -1.49 -1.55
N THR A 9 -17.86 -0.74 -2.66
CA THR A 9 -16.84 -0.71 -3.70
C THR A 9 -15.59 0.03 -3.24
N ALA A 10 -15.73 1.17 -2.56
CA ALA A 10 -14.61 1.89 -1.95
C ALA A 10 -13.88 1.00 -0.93
N ASN A 11 -14.60 0.36 -0.01
CA ASN A 11 -14.00 -0.55 0.98
C ASN A 11 -13.23 -1.70 0.34
N ARG A 12 -13.77 -2.32 -0.72
CA ARG A 12 -13.03 -3.37 -1.44
C ARG A 12 -11.76 -2.85 -2.10
N ALA A 13 -11.81 -1.65 -2.69
CA ALA A 13 -10.63 -1.05 -3.30
C ALA A 13 -9.56 -0.71 -2.25
N ILE A 14 -9.95 -0.14 -1.10
CA ILE A 14 -9.05 0.18 0.01
C ILE A 14 -8.45 -1.10 0.59
N ASN A 15 -9.24 -2.14 0.82
CA ASN A 15 -8.74 -3.43 1.30
C ASN A 15 -7.71 -4.06 0.36
N ASN A 16 -7.91 -3.94 -0.96
CA ASN A 16 -6.93 -4.43 -1.92
C ASN A 16 -5.61 -3.65 -1.83
N VAL A 17 -5.67 -2.32 -1.69
CA VAL A 17 -4.48 -1.49 -1.47
C VAL A 17 -3.79 -1.87 -0.16
N SER A 18 -4.55 -2.10 0.92
CA SER A 18 -4.01 -2.53 2.22
C SER A 18 -3.26 -3.85 2.10
N LEU A 19 -3.82 -4.86 1.41
CA LEU A 19 -3.16 -6.15 1.20
C LEU A 19 -1.86 -6.01 0.40
N GLU A 20 -1.85 -5.18 -0.64
CA GLU A 20 -0.63 -4.88 -1.40
C GLU A 20 0.40 -4.15 -0.51
N LEU A 21 -0.06 -3.23 0.35
CA LEU A 21 0.81 -2.47 1.25
C LEU A 21 1.46 -3.36 2.33
N ASP A 22 0.72 -4.32 2.88
CA ASP A 22 1.25 -5.29 3.85
C ASP A 22 2.42 -6.08 3.26
N GLN A 23 2.29 -6.54 2.01
CA GLN A 23 3.36 -7.26 1.31
C GLN A 23 4.59 -6.39 1.02
N LEU A 24 4.37 -5.09 0.75
CA LEU A 24 5.48 -4.14 0.58
C LEU A 24 6.15 -3.84 1.92
N ALA A 25 5.38 -3.74 3.01
CA ALA A 25 5.91 -3.54 4.35
C ALA A 25 6.78 -4.72 4.80
N ASP A 26 6.37 -5.97 4.51
CA ASP A 26 7.19 -7.15 4.75
C ASP A 26 8.54 -7.09 4.00
N GLN A 27 8.52 -6.61 2.75
CA GLN A 27 9.74 -6.41 1.96
C GLN A 27 10.63 -5.30 2.52
N VAL A 28 10.05 -4.18 2.95
CA VAL A 28 10.80 -3.11 3.65
C VAL A 28 11.49 -3.70 4.88
N SER A 29 10.75 -4.43 5.71
CA SER A 29 11.27 -4.99 6.96
C SER A 29 12.38 -6.01 6.72
N ALA A 30 12.29 -6.82 5.65
CA ALA A 30 13.35 -7.72 5.24
C ALA A 30 14.63 -6.99 4.78
N ILE A 31 14.49 -5.88 4.04
CA ILE A 31 15.60 -5.02 3.63
C ILE A 31 16.24 -4.37 4.85
N GLU A 32 15.45 -3.79 5.75
CA GLU A 32 15.93 -3.18 7.00
C GLU A 32 16.73 -4.18 7.83
N LYS A 33 16.22 -5.40 8.01
CA LYS A 33 16.93 -6.49 8.70
C LYS A 33 18.23 -6.89 8.01
N SER A 34 18.27 -6.88 6.68
CA SER A 34 19.49 -7.18 5.92
C SER A 34 20.55 -6.10 6.16
N ILE A 35 20.15 -4.83 6.10
CA ILE A 35 21.01 -3.68 6.37
C ILE A 35 21.51 -3.70 7.81
N SER A 36 20.65 -4.00 8.79
CA SER A 36 21.05 -4.09 10.20
C SER A 36 22.06 -5.20 10.47
N ASN A 37 22.08 -6.24 9.63
CA ASN A 37 23.06 -7.32 9.67
C ASN A 37 24.34 -7.03 8.84
N GLY A 38 24.49 -5.80 8.33
CA GLY A 38 25.66 -5.36 7.56
C GLY A 38 25.67 -5.80 6.09
N VAL A 39 24.56 -6.34 5.58
CA VAL A 39 24.43 -6.71 4.17
C VAL A 39 24.23 -5.45 3.33
N LYS A 40 25.03 -5.29 2.27
CA LYS A 40 24.83 -4.21 1.28
C LYS A 40 23.66 -4.56 0.38
N VAL A 41 22.61 -3.74 0.44
CA VAL A 41 21.45 -3.84 -0.46
C VAL A 41 21.66 -2.90 -1.65
N PRO A 42 21.48 -3.36 -2.90
CA PRO A 42 21.56 -2.49 -4.07
C PRO A 42 20.54 -1.36 -4.02
N GLU A 43 20.97 -0.13 -4.32
CA GLU A 43 20.11 1.06 -4.33
C GLU A 43 18.88 0.89 -5.23
N VAL A 44 19.03 0.21 -6.37
CA VAL A 44 17.92 -0.10 -7.29
C VAL A 44 16.78 -0.88 -6.61
N GLN A 45 17.07 -1.74 -5.63
CA GLN A 45 16.02 -2.46 -4.91
C GLN A 45 15.21 -1.52 -4.01
N ILE A 46 15.88 -0.57 -3.35
CA ILE A 46 15.25 0.44 -2.51
C ILE A 46 14.39 1.38 -3.37
N ILE A 47 14.93 1.87 -4.49
CA ILE A 47 14.21 2.74 -5.43
C ILE A 47 12.97 2.01 -5.98
N THR A 48 13.11 0.74 -6.38
CA THR A 48 11.97 -0.06 -6.86
C THR A 48 10.87 -0.15 -5.81
N LEU A 49 11.23 -0.38 -4.55
CA LEU A 49 10.26 -0.50 -3.47
C LEU A 49 9.56 0.84 -3.19
N ILE A 50 10.28 1.97 -3.25
CA ILE A 50 9.71 3.31 -3.18
C ILE A 50 8.71 3.53 -4.32
N GLU A 51 9.05 3.19 -5.55
CA GLU A 51 8.14 3.33 -6.69
C GLU A 51 6.87 2.47 -6.52
N MET A 52 7.00 1.25 -6.00
CA MET A 52 5.86 0.38 -5.73
C MET A 52 4.94 0.96 -4.64
N LEU A 53 5.52 1.50 -3.56
CA LEU A 53 4.77 2.19 -2.50
C LEU A 53 4.05 3.44 -3.05
N MET A 54 4.72 4.25 -3.87
CA MET A 54 4.11 5.43 -4.51
C MET A 54 2.95 5.06 -5.44
N ARG A 55 3.02 3.92 -6.14
CA ARG A 55 1.88 3.42 -6.93
C ARG A 55 0.69 3.08 -6.04
N GLN A 56 0.90 2.53 -4.85
CA GLN A 56 -0.20 2.30 -3.89
C GLN A 56 -0.79 3.60 -3.37
N ALA A 57 0.05 4.59 -3.06
CA ALA A 57 -0.40 5.91 -2.62
C ALA A 57 -1.31 6.58 -3.68
N ILE A 58 -0.89 6.56 -4.95
CA ILE A 58 -1.70 7.10 -6.06
C ILE A 58 -3.00 6.32 -6.24
N LYS A 59 -2.96 4.98 -6.14
CA LYS A 59 -4.18 4.16 -6.20
C LYS A 59 -5.14 4.53 -5.07
N LEU A 60 -4.65 4.69 -3.85
CA LEU A 60 -5.46 5.06 -2.69
C LEU A 60 -6.12 6.44 -2.88
N GLU A 61 -5.35 7.43 -3.33
CA GLU A 61 -5.86 8.78 -3.62
C GLU A 61 -6.97 8.78 -4.70
N SER A 62 -6.91 7.85 -5.65
CA SER A 62 -7.92 7.73 -6.70
C SER A 62 -9.26 7.13 -6.25
N ILE A 63 -9.33 6.57 -5.03
CA ILE A 63 -10.56 5.94 -4.51
C ILE A 63 -11.50 7.02 -3.96
N SER A 64 -12.62 7.22 -4.65
CA SER A 64 -13.71 8.05 -4.12
C SER A 64 -14.43 7.32 -2.99
N ALA A 65 -14.16 7.72 -1.75
CA ALA A 65 -14.76 7.15 -0.53
C ALA A 65 -15.67 8.17 0.19
N GLU A 66 -16.75 7.68 0.81
CA GLU A 66 -17.67 8.44 1.66
C GLU A 66 -17.94 7.64 2.95
N GLY A 67 -18.19 8.31 4.08
CA GLY A 67 -18.46 7.64 5.37
C GLY A 67 -17.24 6.90 5.92
N ASP A 68 -17.46 5.75 6.59
CA ASP A 68 -16.38 4.96 7.23
C ASP A 68 -15.26 4.55 6.26
N ALA A 69 -15.59 4.39 4.98
CA ALA A 69 -14.62 4.11 3.92
C ALA A 69 -13.55 5.21 3.78
N ALA A 70 -13.88 6.46 4.10
CA ALA A 70 -12.93 7.57 3.99
C ALA A 70 -11.99 7.68 5.22
N ALA A 71 -12.34 7.01 6.32
CA ALA A 71 -11.52 6.96 7.53
C ALA A 71 -10.59 5.74 7.56
N GLN A 72 -10.73 4.83 6.60
CA GLN A 72 -9.99 3.58 6.46
C GLN A 72 -8.77 3.78 5.56
#